data_AF-A0A660PFH4-F1
#
_entry.id   AF-A0A660PFH4-F1
#
_cell.length_a   1.000
_cell.length_b   1.000
_cell.length_c   1.000
_cell.angle_alpha   90.00
_cell.angle_beta   90.00
_cell.angle_gamma   90.00
#
_symmetry.space_group_name_H-M   'P 1'
#
loop_
_entity.id
_entity.type
_entity.pdbx_description
1 polymer ?
#
loop_
_entity_poly.entity_id
_entity_poly.type
_entity_poly.pdbx_seq_one_letter_code
_entity_poly.pdbx_strand_id
1 'polypeptide(L)'
;MIPIRIIARVAIFSAIIYVLSWGTSYLPNFNLIFFIVFSAGFVWGLLPGILVGVVGMGLWTTFNPFGAAMPPVMIAQVIGASGSGVVGFLFSKLNWKENNFLLKLKLSFMAVICTLFYYLLVSVVDAWLFQPFFPRLISGLPWVGISLLSNILIFPLLFNVTLNLYNRECVKP
;
A
#
# COMPACT_ATOMS: atom_id res chain seq x y z
N MET A 1 -5.45 -25.29 3.83
CA MET A 1 -6.12 -24.55 4.92
C MET A 1 -5.25 -23.36 5.30
N ILE A 2 -5.81 -22.15 5.34
CA ILE A 2 -5.07 -20.96 5.80
C ILE A 2 -4.91 -21.06 7.32
N PRO A 3 -3.69 -20.97 7.88
CA PRO A 3 -3.49 -20.97 9.32
C PRO A 3 -4.25 -19.83 10.00
N ILE A 4 -4.88 -20.10 11.14
CA ILE A 4 -5.65 -19.09 11.91
C ILE A 4 -4.85 -17.82 12.21
N ARG A 5 -3.53 -17.95 12.41
CA ARG A 5 -2.62 -16.82 12.63
C ARG A 5 -2.57 -15.86 11.43
N ILE A 6 -2.65 -16.37 10.20
CA ILE A 6 -2.67 -15.52 9.00
C ILE A 6 -3.97 -14.72 8.94
N ILE A 7 -5.10 -15.36 9.25
CA ILE A 7 -6.40 -14.68 9.27
C ILE A 7 -6.38 -13.52 10.26
N ALA A 8 -5.89 -13.75 11.48
CA ALA A 8 -5.77 -12.70 12.50
C ALA A 8 -4.86 -11.54 12.05
N ARG A 9 -3.71 -11.85 11.45
CA ARG A 9 -2.77 -10.84 10.92
C ARG A 9 -3.40 -9.99 9.83
N VAL A 10 -4.09 -10.63 8.87
CA VAL A 10 -4.80 -9.95 7.79
C VAL A 10 -5.88 -9.04 8.38
N ALA A 11 -6.72 -9.55 9.28
CA ALA A 11 -7.80 -8.79 9.90
C ALA A 11 -7.28 -7.54 10.64
N ILE A 12 -6.24 -7.68 11.46
CA ILE A 12 -5.66 -6.56 12.22
C ILE A 12 -5.06 -5.51 11.28
N PHE A 13 -4.27 -5.91 10.28
CA PHE A 13 -3.65 -4.96 9.34
C PHE A 13 -4.69 -4.27 8.46
N SER A 14 -5.73 -4.99 8.02
CA SER A 14 -6.85 -4.40 7.27
C SER A 14 -7.67 -3.42 8.13
N ALA A 15 -7.87 -3.71 9.42
CA ALA A 15 -8.51 -2.78 10.34
C ALA A 15 -7.67 -1.51 10.56
N ILE A 16 -6.34 -1.67 10.74
CA ILE A 16 -5.42 -0.53 10.86
C ILE A 16 -5.44 0.32 9.59
N ILE A 17 -5.43 -0.31 8.40
CA ILE A 17 -5.61 0.39 7.13
C ILE A 17 -6.88 1.25 7.17
N TYR A 18 -8.03 0.65 7.49
CA TYR A 18 -9.30 1.36 7.47
C TYR A 18 -9.30 2.55 8.43
N VAL A 19 -8.87 2.34 9.69
CA VAL A 19 -8.85 3.39 10.72
C VAL A 19 -7.86 4.51 10.38
N LEU A 20 -6.66 4.17 9.91
CA LEU A 20 -5.67 5.18 9.55
C LEU A 20 -6.05 5.96 8.30
N SER A 21 -6.68 5.32 7.31
CA SER A 21 -7.21 6.02 6.14
C SER A 21 -8.31 7.01 6.52
N TRP A 22 -9.13 6.69 7.52
CA TRP A 22 -10.03 7.65 8.15
C TRP A 22 -9.26 8.79 8.83
N GLY A 23 -8.26 8.47 9.65
CA GLY A 23 -7.46 9.45 10.38
C GLY A 23 -6.67 10.40 9.48
N THR A 24 -6.27 9.96 8.28
CA THR A 24 -5.53 10.77 7.31
C THR A 24 -6.38 11.31 6.17
N SER A 25 -7.70 11.11 6.21
CA SER A 25 -8.63 11.50 5.12
C SER A 25 -8.61 13.00 4.78
N TYR A 26 -8.31 13.86 5.76
CA TYR A 26 -8.17 15.31 5.57
C TYR A 26 -6.79 15.75 5.07
N LEU A 27 -5.79 14.86 5.13
CA LEU A 27 -4.46 15.14 4.60
C LEU A 27 -4.43 14.77 3.11
N PRO A 28 -4.16 15.73 2.21
CA PRO A 28 -4.24 15.48 0.78
C PRO A 28 -3.29 14.35 0.36
N ASN A 29 -3.86 13.23 -0.07
CA ASN A 29 -3.14 12.04 -0.55
C ASN A 29 -2.04 11.49 0.36
N PHE A 30 -2.14 11.74 1.66
CA PHE A 30 -1.29 11.10 2.66
C PHE A 30 -1.90 9.75 3.03
N ASN A 31 -1.40 8.67 2.41
CA ASN A 31 -1.99 7.35 2.53
C ASN A 31 -0.97 6.29 2.99
N LEU A 32 -1.23 5.70 4.15
CA LEU A 32 -0.38 4.66 4.76
C LEU A 32 -0.66 3.25 4.21
N ILE A 33 -1.71 3.07 3.41
CA ILE A 33 -2.11 1.76 2.86
C ILE A 33 -0.93 1.05 2.21
N PHE A 34 -0.22 1.72 1.29
CA PHE A 34 0.86 1.08 0.53
C PHE A 34 1.96 0.55 1.46
N PHE A 35 2.34 1.34 2.47
CA PHE A 35 3.36 0.93 3.44
C PHE A 35 2.90 -0.24 4.32
N ILE A 36 1.63 -0.24 4.77
CA ILE A 36 1.09 -1.31 5.63
C ILE A 36 0.98 -2.62 4.84
N VAL A 37 0.46 -2.57 3.61
CA VAL A 37 0.36 -3.73 2.72
C VAL A 37 1.75 -4.26 2.35
N PHE A 38 2.69 -3.36 2.01
CA PHE A 38 4.10 -3.71 1.81
C PHE A 38 4.70 -4.41 3.04
N SER A 39 4.45 -3.88 4.24
CA SER A 39 4.95 -4.45 5.49
C SER A 39 4.40 -5.85 5.74
N ALA A 40 3.11 -6.09 5.48
CA ALA A 40 2.52 -7.43 5.58
C ALA A 40 3.19 -8.42 4.62
N GLY A 41 3.45 -8.00 3.38
CA GLY A 41 4.19 -8.79 2.40
C GLY A 41 5.63 -9.09 2.80
N PHE A 42 6.31 -8.09 3.36
CA PHE A 42 7.69 -8.20 3.84
C PHE A 42 7.81 -9.15 5.02
N VAL A 43 6.92 -9.05 6.01
CA VAL A 43 7.00 -9.84 7.26
C VAL A 43 6.45 -11.25 7.08
N TRP A 44 5.30 -11.41 6.43
CA TRP A 44 4.58 -12.69 6.41
C TRP A 44 4.51 -13.36 5.04
N GLY A 45 5.07 -12.73 4.02
CA GLY A 45 5.16 -13.27 2.67
C GLY A 45 4.00 -12.86 1.75
N LEU A 46 4.01 -13.46 0.56
CA LEU A 46 3.17 -13.04 -0.56
C LEU A 46 1.66 -13.06 -0.26
N LEU A 47 1.14 -14.19 0.22
CA LEU A 47 -0.30 -14.39 0.40
C LEU A 47 -0.88 -13.43 1.46
N PRO A 48 -0.31 -13.30 2.67
CA PRO A 48 -0.79 -12.32 3.65
C PRO A 48 -0.72 -10.89 3.13
N GLY A 49 0.35 -10.51 2.41
CA GLY A 49 0.48 -9.18 1.81
C GLY A 49 -0.65 -8.88 0.83
N ILE A 50 -0.95 -9.81 -0.10
CA ILE A 50 -2.06 -9.65 -1.05
C ILE A 50 -3.39 -9.54 -0.30
N LEU A 51 -3.66 -10.44 0.66
CA LEU A 51 -4.94 -10.44 1.39
C LEU A 51 -5.16 -9.15 2.20
N VAL A 52 -4.11 -8.61 2.83
CA VAL A 52 -4.17 -7.32 3.53
C VAL A 52 -4.54 -6.20 2.56
N GLY A 53 -3.94 -6.19 1.36
CA GLY A 53 -4.27 -5.23 0.31
C GLY A 53 -5.72 -5.36 -0.16
N VAL A 54 -6.18 -6.59 -0.42
CA VAL A 54 -7.54 -6.87 -0.87
C VAL A 54 -8.57 -6.43 0.16
N VAL A 55 -8.43 -6.89 1.41
CA VAL A 55 -9.42 -6.62 2.46
C VAL A 55 -9.31 -5.18 2.95
N GLY A 56 -8.10 -4.67 3.18
CA GLY A 56 -7.88 -3.31 3.68
C GLY A 56 -8.35 -2.26 2.68
N MET A 57 -7.91 -2.37 1.42
CA MET A 57 -8.35 -1.44 0.38
C MET A 57 -9.84 -1.62 0.05
N GLY A 58 -10.34 -2.86 0.06
CA GLY A 58 -11.76 -3.16 -0.11
C GLY A 58 -12.63 -2.47 0.93
N LEU A 59 -12.27 -2.55 2.21
CA LEU A 59 -12.97 -1.83 3.27
C LEU A 59 -12.93 -0.31 3.05
N TRP A 60 -11.76 0.24 2.75
CA TRP A 60 -11.60 1.68 2.54
C TRP A 60 -12.42 2.20 1.35
N THR A 61 -12.39 1.50 0.22
CA THR A 61 -13.05 1.96 -1.01
C THR A 61 -14.57 1.76 -0.98
N THR A 62 -15.06 0.73 -0.28
CA THR A 62 -16.51 0.48 -0.12
C THR A 62 -17.13 1.36 0.94
N PHE A 63 -16.46 1.56 2.09
CA PHE A 63 -16.98 2.30 3.24
C PHE A 63 -16.29 3.65 3.43
N ASN A 64 -15.95 4.30 2.31
CA ASN A 64 -15.33 5.61 2.31
C ASN A 64 -16.36 6.69 2.75
N PRO A 65 -16.02 7.60 3.69
CA PRO A 65 -16.92 8.69 4.08
C PRO A 65 -17.35 9.60 2.93
N PHE A 66 -16.52 9.75 1.91
CA PHE A 66 -16.80 10.58 0.74
C PHE A 66 -17.63 9.85 -0.33
N GLY A 67 -18.06 8.61 -0.03
CA GLY A 67 -18.84 7.77 -0.92
C GLY A 67 -18.04 6.61 -1.49
N ALA A 68 -18.72 5.48 -1.70
CA ALA A 68 -18.11 4.28 -2.27
C ALA A 68 -17.56 4.55 -3.68
N ALA A 69 -16.37 4.03 -3.98
CA ALA A 69 -15.83 4.13 -5.33
C ALA A 69 -16.68 3.32 -6.32
N MET A 70 -16.76 3.79 -7.57
CA MET A 70 -17.42 3.03 -8.63
C MET A 70 -16.72 1.68 -8.83
N PRO A 71 -17.47 0.59 -9.12
CA PRO A 71 -16.91 -0.76 -9.15
C PRO A 71 -15.64 -0.93 -9.99
N PRO A 72 -15.49 -0.34 -11.20
CA PRO A 72 -14.25 -0.45 -11.97
C PRO A 72 -13.05 0.19 -11.26
N VAL A 73 -13.25 1.38 -10.69
CA VAL A 73 -12.21 2.10 -9.94
C VAL A 73 -11.86 1.35 -8.66
N MET A 74 -12.86 0.83 -7.94
CA MET A 74 -12.67 -0.03 -6.77
C MET A 74 -11.78 -1.24 -7.08
N ILE A 75 -12.04 -1.95 -8.18
CA ILE A 75 -11.24 -3.10 -8.58
C ILE A 75 -9.80 -2.68 -8.88
N ALA A 76 -9.61 -1.59 -9.63
CA ALA A 76 -8.27 -1.04 -9.92
C ALA A 76 -7.51 -0.66 -8.64
N GLN A 77 -8.20 -0.04 -7.69
CA GLN A 77 -7.67 0.33 -6.38
C GLN A 77 -7.23 -0.89 -5.57
N VAL A 78 -8.09 -1.91 -5.48
CA VAL A 78 -7.81 -3.16 -4.76
C VAL A 78 -6.62 -3.90 -5.37
N ILE A 79 -6.56 -4.03 -6.69
CA ILE A 79 -5.45 -4.68 -7.40
C ILE A 79 -4.16 -3.88 -7.19
N GLY A 80 -4.21 -2.56 -7.39
CA GLY A 80 -3.07 -1.67 -7.21
C GLY A 80 -2.48 -1.72 -5.80
N ALA A 81 -3.34 -1.65 -4.77
CA ALA A 81 -2.92 -1.70 -3.37
C ALA A 81 -2.30 -3.06 -3.03
N SER A 82 -2.92 -4.16 -3.47
CA SER A 82 -2.43 -5.52 -3.27
C SER A 82 -1.05 -5.75 -3.90
N GLY A 83 -0.74 -5.06 -5.00
CA GLY A 83 0.59 -5.06 -5.61
C GLY A 83 1.70 -4.63 -4.64
N SER A 84 1.41 -3.74 -3.69
CA SER A 84 2.39 -3.32 -2.67
C SER A 84 2.85 -4.48 -1.78
N GLY A 85 1.95 -5.44 -1.51
CA GLY A 85 2.27 -6.65 -0.75
C GLY A 85 3.22 -7.58 -1.50
N VAL A 86 3.07 -7.66 -2.83
CA VAL A 86 4.01 -8.38 -3.71
C VAL A 86 5.39 -7.73 -3.64
N VAL A 87 5.45 -6.40 -3.77
CA VAL A 87 6.71 -5.64 -3.69
C VAL A 87 7.39 -5.86 -2.33
N GLY A 88 6.64 -5.85 -1.22
CA GLY A 88 7.16 -6.14 0.11
C GLY A 88 7.77 -7.53 0.25
N PHE A 89 7.10 -8.55 -0.30
CA PHE A 89 7.61 -9.92 -0.32
C PHE A 89 8.87 -10.07 -1.18
N LEU A 90 8.93 -9.40 -2.33
CA LEU A 90 10.15 -9.39 -3.15
C LEU A 90 11.29 -8.71 -2.41
N PHE A 91 11.00 -7.60 -1.71
CA PHE A 91 11.98 -6.86 -0.92
C PHE A 91 12.55 -7.69 0.24
N SER A 92 11.75 -8.55 0.89
CA SER A 92 12.24 -9.42 1.98
C SER A 92 13.24 -10.48 1.52
N LYS A 93 13.23 -10.83 0.23
CA LYS A 93 14.20 -11.74 -0.39
C LYS A 93 15.49 -11.06 -0.84
N LEU A 94 15.51 -9.72 -0.92
CA LEU A 94 16.71 -8.96 -1.26
C LEU A 94 17.61 -8.82 -0.02
N ASN A 95 18.89 -8.52 -0.25
CA ASN A 95 19.76 -8.12 0.85
C ASN A 95 19.44 -6.69 1.29
N TRP A 96 18.61 -6.56 2.33
CA TRP A 96 18.18 -5.29 2.91
C TRP A 96 18.96 -4.91 4.17
N LYS A 97 19.81 -5.80 4.70
CA LYS A 97 20.68 -5.53 5.85
C LYS A 97 21.94 -4.76 5.42
N GLU A 98 21.71 -3.55 4.92
CA GLU A 98 22.76 -2.64 4.46
C GLU A 98 22.90 -1.44 5.39
N ASN A 99 23.89 -0.58 5.13
CA ASN A 99 24.03 0.68 5.84
C ASN A 99 22.76 1.52 5.77
N ASN A 100 22.51 2.31 6.81
CA ASN A 100 21.28 3.09 6.99
C ASN A 100 20.89 3.95 5.78
N PHE A 101 21.86 4.49 5.03
CA PHE A 101 21.56 5.30 3.85
C PHE A 101 21.03 4.47 2.66
N LEU A 102 21.71 3.37 2.32
CA LEU A 102 21.31 2.52 1.19
C LEU A 102 19.95 1.86 1.43
N LEU A 103 19.69 1.43 2.67
CA LEU A 103 18.37 0.90 3.04
C LEU A 103 17.27 1.95 2.83
N LYS A 104 17.46 3.20 3.29
CA LYS A 104 16.50 4.29 3.05
C LYS A 104 16.28 4.53 1.56
N LEU A 105 17.35 4.55 0.76
CA LEU A 105 17.25 4.74 -0.68
C LEU A 105 16.43 3.63 -1.36
N LYS A 106 16.70 2.36 -1.02
CA LYS A 106 15.93 1.21 -1.52
C LYS A 106 14.45 1.29 -1.11
N LEU A 107 14.17 1.68 0.12
CA LEU A 107 12.80 1.83 0.62
C LEU A 107 12.04 2.95 -0.10
N SER A 108 12.69 4.10 -0.33
CA SER A 108 12.11 5.16 -1.15
C SER A 108 11.85 4.69 -2.59
N PHE A 109 12.75 3.88 -3.17
CA PHE A 109 12.53 3.30 -4.49
C PHE A 109 11.35 2.32 -4.50
N MET A 110 11.22 1.45 -3.49
CA MET A 110 10.05 0.58 -3.33
C MET A 110 8.75 1.37 -3.17
N ALA A 111 8.80 2.50 -2.45
CA ALA A 111 7.66 3.39 -2.28
C ALA A 111 7.19 3.98 -3.62
N VAL A 112 8.13 4.38 -4.48
CA VAL A 112 7.84 4.86 -5.83
C VAL A 112 7.18 3.76 -6.67
N ILE A 113 7.73 2.54 -6.66
CA ILE A 113 7.15 1.40 -7.40
C ILE A 113 5.70 1.14 -6.95
N CYS A 114 5.48 1.03 -5.65
CA CYS A 114 4.14 0.78 -5.09
C CYS A 114 3.15 1.88 -5.48
N THR A 115 3.57 3.14 -5.33
CA THR A 115 2.73 4.30 -5.60
C THR A 115 2.39 4.42 -7.09
N LEU A 116 3.39 4.31 -7.98
CA LEU A 116 3.17 4.38 -9.42
C LEU A 116 2.31 3.23 -9.92
N PHE A 117 2.53 2.00 -9.43
CA PHE A 117 1.72 0.86 -9.84
C PHE A 117 0.24 1.07 -9.50
N TYR A 118 -0.06 1.53 -8.28
CA TYR A 118 -1.42 1.85 -7.88
C TYR A 118 -2.02 2.97 -8.75
N TYR A 119 -1.35 4.11 -8.86
CA TYR A 119 -1.91 5.28 -9.55
C TYR A 119 -2.01 5.09 -11.04
N LEU A 120 -1.13 4.31 -11.67
CA LEU A 120 -1.25 3.98 -13.10
C LEU A 120 -2.56 3.24 -13.36
N LEU A 121 -2.88 2.21 -12.58
CA LEU A 121 -4.12 1.45 -12.74
C LEU A 121 -5.34 2.32 -12.46
N VAL A 122 -5.34 3.02 -11.33
CA VAL A 122 -6.50 3.82 -10.89
C VAL A 122 -6.75 4.99 -11.84
N SER A 123 -5.72 5.71 -12.26
CA SER A 123 -5.89 6.90 -13.10
C SER A 123 -6.32 6.55 -14.52
N VAL A 124 -5.85 5.43 -15.07
CA VAL A 124 -6.29 4.94 -16.38
C VAL A 124 -7.76 4.53 -16.34
N VAL A 125 -8.17 3.78 -15.32
CA VAL A 125 -9.57 3.34 -15.18
C VAL A 125 -10.50 4.52 -14.89
N ASP A 126 -10.09 5.45 -14.03
CA ASP A 126 -10.85 6.67 -13.72
C ASP A 126 -11.00 7.58 -14.95
N ALA A 127 -9.93 7.81 -15.71
CA ALA A 127 -9.98 8.59 -16.94
C ALA A 127 -10.83 7.92 -18.03
N TRP A 128 -10.79 6.59 -18.12
CA TRP A 128 -11.63 5.83 -19.05
C TRP A 128 -13.11 5.93 -18.68
N LEU A 129 -13.44 5.86 -17.40
CA LEU A 129 -14.81 5.89 -16.91
C LEU A 129 -15.45 7.28 -17.01
N PHE A 130 -14.71 8.32 -16.66
CA PHE A 130 -15.25 9.68 -16.51
C PHE A 130 -14.66 10.66 -17.52
N GLN A 131 -14.82 10.33 -18.80
CA GLN A 131 -14.37 11.10 -19.98
C GLN A 131 -14.45 12.63 -19.82
N PRO A 132 -13.56 13.40 -20.50
CA PRO A 132 -12.61 12.97 -21.52
C PRO A 132 -11.30 12.39 -20.96
N PHE A 133 -10.79 11.32 -21.59
CA PHE A 133 -9.66 10.54 -21.10
C PHE A 133 -8.39 11.36 -20.81
N PHE A 134 -7.80 12.01 -21.81
CA PHE A 134 -6.51 12.70 -21.64
C PHE A 134 -6.58 13.87 -20.65
N PRO A 135 -7.58 14.77 -20.70
CA PRO A 135 -7.67 15.86 -19.72
C PRO A 135 -7.79 15.34 -18.30
N ARG A 136 -8.60 14.29 -18.08
CA ARG A 136 -8.77 13.69 -16.75
C ARG A 136 -7.49 13.04 -16.25
N LEU A 137 -6.81 12.27 -17.10
CA LEU A 137 -5.55 11.62 -16.77
C LEU A 137 -4.46 12.65 -16.38
N ILE A 138 -4.32 13.74 -17.15
CA ILE A 138 -3.34 14.79 -16.89
C ILE A 138 -3.67 15.55 -15.60
N SER A 139 -4.95 15.84 -15.35
CA SER A 139 -5.41 16.53 -14.14
C SER A 139 -5.14 15.75 -12.85
N GLY A 140 -4.98 14.43 -12.93
CA GLY A 140 -4.62 13.57 -11.81
C GLY A 140 -3.14 13.63 -11.41
N LEU A 141 -2.24 14.04 -12.31
CA LEU A 141 -0.79 13.99 -12.07
C LEU A 141 -0.30 14.77 -10.83
N PRO A 142 -0.81 15.98 -10.51
CA PRO A 142 -0.41 16.68 -9.28
C PRO A 142 -0.70 15.85 -8.01
N TRP A 143 -1.83 15.15 -7.98
CA TRP A 143 -2.24 14.28 -6.87
C TRP A 143 -1.34 13.04 -6.73
N VAL A 144 -0.93 12.47 -7.87
CA VAL A 144 0.09 11.41 -7.91
C VAL A 144 1.42 11.93 -7.36
N GLY A 145 1.82 13.15 -7.73
CA GLY A 145 3.04 13.80 -7.24
C GLY A 145 3.07 13.95 -5.72
N ILE A 146 1.99 14.43 -5.11
CA ILE A 146 1.86 14.54 -3.65
C ILE A 146 1.98 13.17 -2.98
N SER A 147 1.35 12.16 -3.56
CA SER A 147 1.40 10.78 -3.05
C SER A 147 2.80 10.18 -3.12
N LEU A 148 3.53 10.45 -4.21
CA LEU A 148 4.91 9.99 -4.40
C LEU A 148 5.82 10.61 -3.34
N LEU A 149 5.77 11.93 -3.19
CA LEU A 149 6.57 12.65 -2.20
C LEU A 149 6.26 12.14 -0.78
N SER A 150 4.98 11.96 -0.45
CA SER A 150 4.56 11.44 0.85
C SER A 150 5.12 10.03 1.09
N ASN A 151 4.95 9.10 0.14
CA ASN A 151 5.38 7.71 0.32
C ASN A 151 6.90 7.54 0.32
N ILE A 152 7.64 8.36 -0.43
CA ILE A 152 9.11 8.40 -0.40
C ILE A 152 9.62 8.69 1.01
N LEU A 153 8.89 9.49 1.80
CA LEU A 153 9.20 9.80 3.19
C LEU A 153 8.66 8.75 4.17
N ILE A 154 7.42 8.31 3.99
CA ILE A 154 6.73 7.35 4.87
C ILE A 154 7.51 6.04 4.97
N PHE A 155 7.93 5.47 3.82
CA PHE A 155 8.55 4.14 3.80
C PHE A 155 9.83 4.10 4.64
N PRO A 156 10.87 4.93 4.40
CA PRO A 156 12.07 4.95 5.23
C PRO A 156 11.81 5.33 6.69
N LEU A 157 10.86 6.24 6.95
CA LEU A 157 10.56 6.72 8.30
C LEU A 157 9.95 5.62 9.17
N LEU A 158 8.98 4.88 8.62
CA LEU A 158 8.22 3.89 9.36
C LEU A 158 8.81 2.48 9.28
N PHE A 159 9.76 2.21 8.38
CA PHE A 159 10.29 0.87 8.18
C PHE A 159 10.91 0.24 9.44
N ASN A 160 11.44 1.06 10.36
CA ASN A 160 11.94 0.55 11.65
C ASN A 160 10.84 -0.16 12.46
N VAL A 161 9.57 0.26 12.34
CA VAL A 161 8.43 -0.42 12.97
C VAL A 161 8.24 -1.81 12.35
N THR A 162 8.32 -1.91 11.02
CA THR A 162 8.23 -3.17 10.28
C THR A 162 9.40 -4.10 10.62
N LEU A 163 10.61 -3.57 10.78
CA LEU A 163 11.78 -4.35 11.23
C LEU A 163 11.60 -4.91 12.64
N ASN A 164 11.07 -4.10 13.56
CA ASN A 164 10.77 -4.58 14.91
C ASN A 164 9.73 -5.71 14.90
N LEU A 165 8.71 -5.61 14.05
CA LEU A 165 7.73 -6.68 13.87
C LEU A 165 8.37 -7.94 13.25
N TYR A 166 9.18 -7.77 12.21
CA TYR A 166 9.92 -8.85 11.55
C TYR A 166 10.79 -9.63 12.54
N ASN A 167 11.56 -8.92 13.37
CA ASN A 167 12.44 -9.56 14.35
C ASN A 167 11.66 -10.33 15.43
N ARG A 168 10.46 -9.87 15.79
CA ARG A 168 9.60 -10.57 16.76
C ARG A 168 8.95 -11.82 16.17
N GLU A 169 8.54 -11.76 14.91
CA GLU A 169 7.70 -12.79 14.31
C GLU A 169 8.45 -13.82 13.45
N CYS A 170 9.63 -13.47 12.93
CA CYS A 170 10.39 -14.30 12.01
C CYS A 170 11.75 -14.76 12.56
N VAL A 171 12.32 -14.03 13.52
CA VAL A 171 13.70 -14.26 14.01
C VAL A 171 13.74 -14.96 15.37
N LYS A 172 12.63 -15.02 16.13
CA LYS A 172 12.58 -15.85 17.34
C LYS A 172 12.18 -17.29 16.99
N PRO A 173 12.95 -18.29 17.45
CA PRO A 173 12.68 -19.71 17.22
C PRO A 173 11.38 -20.18 17.87
#